data_AF-E2BFF0-F1
#
_entry.id   AF-E2BFF0-F1
#
_cell.length_a   1.000
_cell.length_b   1.000
_cell.length_c   1.000
_cell.angle_alpha   90.00
_cell.angle_beta   90.00
_cell.angle_gamma   90.00
#
_symmetry.space_group_name_H-M   'P 1'
#
loop_
_entity.id
_entity.type
_entity.pdbx_description
1 polymer ?
#
loop_
_entity_poly.entity_id
_entity_poly.type
_entity_poly.pdbx_seq_one_letter_code
_entity_poly.pdbx_strand_id
1 'polypeptide(L)'
;RAFFTHDGAPAHFRITIRNFLNATYANRWIGRGDPMPWPARSSDCNPIDFYLWGHIKFLVYTEKYAAMFRNDIIPVICNIFGLNFYTVWFQQDGAPPHFGVQVRQFLNDSFPERWIGKRTPIEWPPRSPDMNPLDFF
;
A
#
# COMPACT_ATOMS: atom_id res chain seq x y z
N ARG A 1 4.69 1.19 31.21
CA ARG A 1 3.20 1.26 31.32
C ARG A 1 2.67 1.73 29.96
N ALA A 2 1.62 1.09 29.42
CA ALA A 2 1.06 1.42 28.11
C ALA A 2 -0.25 2.22 28.24
N PHE A 3 -0.53 3.09 27.26
CA PHE A 3 -1.80 3.79 27.06
C PHE A 3 -2.51 3.16 25.86
N PHE A 4 -3.84 3.04 25.91
CA PHE A 4 -4.66 2.60 24.78
C PHE A 4 -5.07 3.81 23.94
N THR A 5 -4.91 3.77 22.62
CA THR A 5 -5.30 4.88 21.72
C THR A 5 -6.34 4.39 20.72
N HIS A 6 -7.32 5.25 20.41
CA HIS A 6 -8.31 4.97 19.36
C HIS A 6 -8.86 6.26 18.76
N ASP A 7 -9.42 6.17 17.54
CA ASP A 7 -9.90 7.32 16.79
C ASP A 7 -11.25 7.86 17.31
N GLY A 8 -11.60 9.08 16.86
CA GLY A 8 -12.81 9.78 17.27
C GLY A 8 -14.09 9.36 16.55
N ALA A 9 -14.13 8.18 15.92
CA ALA A 9 -15.29 7.69 15.17
C ALA A 9 -16.56 7.67 16.05
N PRO A 10 -17.77 7.95 15.50
CA PRO A 10 -18.99 8.04 16.30
C PRO A 10 -19.30 6.78 17.13
N ALA A 11 -19.00 5.59 16.60
CA ALA A 11 -19.15 4.33 17.32
C ALA A 11 -18.26 4.25 18.57
N HIS A 12 -17.09 4.88 18.52
CA HIS A 12 -16.09 4.91 19.58
C HIS A 12 -16.37 6.00 20.64
N PHE A 13 -17.25 6.95 20.34
CA PHE A 13 -17.61 8.06 21.23
C PHE A 13 -18.73 7.72 22.24
N ARG A 14 -19.36 6.56 22.12
CA ARG A 14 -20.49 6.16 22.97
C ARG A 14 -20.07 6.10 24.45
N ILE A 15 -20.95 6.58 25.35
CA ILE A 15 -20.74 6.58 26.82
C ILE A 15 -20.34 5.20 27.36
N THR A 16 -20.91 4.13 26.81
CA THR A 16 -20.61 2.75 27.24
C THR A 16 -19.19 2.32 26.89
N ILE A 17 -18.66 2.78 25.75
CA ILE A 17 -17.28 2.52 25.36
C ILE A 17 -16.34 3.26 26.32
N ARG A 18 -16.62 4.54 26.61
CA ARG A 18 -15.80 5.33 27.55
C ARG A 18 -15.78 4.73 28.96
N ASN A 19 -16.92 4.28 29.47
CA ASN A 19 -17.00 3.62 30.77
C ASN A 19 -16.21 2.30 30.79
N PHE A 20 -16.30 1.52 29.73
CA PHE A 20 -15.50 0.30 29.56
C PHE A 20 -13.99 0.60 29.54
N LEU A 21 -13.56 1.62 28.80
CA LEU A 21 -12.16 2.02 28.70
C LEU A 21 -11.61 2.56 30.02
N ASN A 22 -12.40 3.36 30.74
CA ASN A 22 -12.06 3.85 32.08
C ASN A 22 -11.81 2.68 33.05
N ALA A 23 -12.70 1.69 33.07
CA ALA A 23 -12.60 0.51 33.92
C ALA A 23 -11.42 -0.41 33.51
N THR A 24 -11.26 -0.67 32.21
CA THR A 24 -10.29 -1.62 31.68
C THR A 24 -8.86 -1.10 31.74
N TYR A 25 -8.66 0.19 31.45
CA TYR A 25 -7.33 0.79 31.34
C TYR A 25 -6.99 1.69 32.53
N ALA A 26 -7.85 1.78 33.56
CA ALA A 26 -7.68 2.65 34.72
C ALA A 26 -7.44 4.12 34.30
N ASN A 27 -8.32 4.63 33.44
CA ASN A 27 -8.23 5.98 32.84
C ASN A 27 -6.95 6.25 32.02
N ARG A 28 -6.28 5.20 31.52
CA ARG A 28 -5.08 5.31 30.65
C ARG A 28 -5.42 5.01 29.20
N TRP A 29 -6.34 5.78 28.65
CA TRP A 29 -6.61 5.78 27.22
C TRP A 29 -6.55 7.21 26.67
N ILE A 30 -6.51 7.33 25.34
CA ILE A 30 -6.47 8.60 24.62
C ILE A 30 -7.47 8.52 23.46
N GLY A 31 -8.45 9.42 23.46
CA GLY A 31 -9.45 9.51 22.40
C GLY A 31 -10.36 10.73 22.54
N ARG A 32 -11.51 10.69 21.87
CA ARG A 32 -12.48 11.81 21.86
C ARG A 32 -13.36 11.78 23.13
N GLY A 33 -13.29 12.82 23.95
CA GLY A 33 -14.11 12.97 25.17
C GLY A 33 -13.48 12.43 26.46
N ASP A 34 -12.15 12.45 26.52
CA ASP A 34 -11.24 11.92 27.56
C ASP A 34 -10.59 13.06 28.39
N PRO A 35 -9.85 12.79 29.49
CA PRO A 35 -9.04 13.79 30.21
C PRO A 35 -7.87 14.33 29.38
N MET A 36 -7.36 13.56 28.41
CA MET A 36 -6.34 13.99 27.45
C MET A 36 -6.89 13.92 26.02
N PRO A 37 -7.46 15.03 25.50
CA PRO A 37 -8.16 15.01 24.23
C PRO A 37 -7.20 14.78 23.05
N TRP A 38 -7.55 13.83 22.18
CA TRP A 38 -6.88 13.70 20.88
C TRP A 38 -7.35 14.79 19.91
N PRO A 39 -6.45 15.43 19.15
CA PRO A 39 -6.84 16.40 18.15
C PRO A 39 -7.73 15.74 17.06
N ALA A 40 -8.79 16.43 16.70
CA ALA A 40 -9.68 15.97 15.65
C ALA A 40 -8.93 15.92 14.31
N ARG A 41 -9.15 14.85 13.53
CA ARG A 41 -8.53 14.62 12.20
C ARG A 41 -7.01 14.40 12.21
N SER A 42 -6.44 13.96 13.33
CA SER A 42 -5.02 13.59 13.43
C SER A 42 -4.79 12.10 13.23
N SER A 43 -5.14 11.59 12.04
CA SER A 43 -4.84 10.20 11.62
C SER A 43 -3.33 9.97 11.47
N ASP A 44 -2.57 11.02 11.19
CA ASP A 44 -1.11 11.05 11.16
C ASP A 44 -0.46 10.75 12.52
N CYS A 45 -1.17 10.98 13.63
CA CYS A 45 -0.68 10.67 14.97
C CYS A 45 -1.06 9.25 15.45
N ASN A 46 -1.93 8.53 14.72
CA ASN A 46 -2.32 7.15 15.07
C ASN A 46 -1.41 6.14 14.35
N PRO A 47 -0.55 5.38 15.05
CA PRO A 47 0.31 4.34 14.45
C PRO A 47 -0.43 3.32 13.58
N ILE A 48 -1.71 3.08 13.89
CA ILE A 48 -2.55 2.19 13.10
C ILE A 48 -2.89 2.83 11.74
N ASP A 49 -3.26 4.12 11.70
CA ASP A 49 -3.68 4.81 10.49
C ASP A 49 -2.50 5.29 9.63
N PHE A 50 -1.47 5.86 10.23
CA PHE A 50 -0.33 6.41 9.46
C PHE A 50 0.62 5.32 8.95
N TYR A 51 0.69 4.16 9.61
CA TYR A 51 1.67 3.12 9.29
C TYR A 51 1.04 1.75 9.04
N LEU A 52 0.36 1.17 10.03
CA LEU A 52 -0.08 -0.24 9.96
C LEU A 52 -1.01 -0.50 8.77
N TRP A 53 -2.05 0.31 8.60
CA TRP A 53 -2.99 0.14 7.50
C TRP A 53 -2.33 0.37 6.13
N GLY A 54 -1.43 1.34 6.03
CA GLY A 54 -0.65 1.56 4.81
C GLY A 54 0.23 0.36 4.47
N HIS A 55 0.89 -0.21 5.48
CA HIS A 55 1.75 -1.38 5.33
C HIS A 55 0.97 -2.65 4.97
N ILE A 56 -0.16 -2.91 5.65
CA ILE A 56 -1.04 -4.06 5.33
C ILE A 56 -1.55 -3.95 3.90
N LYS A 57 -2.05 -2.77 3.50
CA LYS A 57 -2.50 -2.54 2.12
C LYS A 57 -1.37 -2.81 1.14
N PHE A 58 -0.18 -2.28 1.39
CA PHE A 58 0.99 -2.53 0.55
C PHE A 58 1.25 -4.04 0.38
N LEU A 59 1.31 -4.82 1.47
CA LEU A 59 1.54 -6.26 1.40
C LEU A 59 0.45 -6.99 0.60
N VAL A 60 -0.82 -6.73 0.92
CA VAL A 60 -1.98 -7.39 0.27
C VAL A 60 -2.03 -7.05 -1.23
N TYR A 61 -1.84 -5.78 -1.58
CA TYR A 61 -1.88 -5.37 -2.97
C TYR A 61 -0.65 -5.87 -3.75
N THR A 62 0.54 -5.89 -3.15
CA THR A 62 1.74 -6.47 -3.76
C THR A 62 1.54 -7.95 -4.10
N GLU A 63 0.99 -8.74 -3.17
CA GLU A 63 0.74 -10.17 -3.40
C GLU A 63 -0.27 -10.39 -4.53
N LYS A 64 -1.41 -9.69 -4.48
CA LYS A 64 -2.44 -9.77 -5.53
C LYS A 64 -1.92 -9.33 -6.89
N TYR A 65 -1.12 -8.27 -6.92
CA TYR A 65 -0.54 -7.73 -8.13
C TYR A 65 0.48 -8.69 -8.75
N ALA A 66 1.34 -9.31 -7.94
CA ALA A 66 2.27 -10.34 -8.39
C ALA A 66 1.54 -11.58 -8.92
N ALA A 67 0.45 -12.00 -8.27
CA ALA A 67 -0.38 -13.11 -8.73
C ALA A 67 -1.05 -12.81 -10.08
N MET A 68 -1.64 -11.63 -10.24
CA MET A 68 -2.23 -11.17 -11.50
C MET A 68 -1.20 -11.17 -12.63
N PHE A 69 0.01 -10.68 -12.37
CA PHE A 69 1.08 -10.74 -13.37
C PHE A 69 1.39 -12.15 -13.84
N ARG A 70 1.60 -13.05 -12.88
CA ARG A 70 1.98 -14.44 -13.16
C ARG A 70 0.89 -15.20 -13.90
N ASN A 71 -0.36 -15.03 -13.48
CA ASN A 71 -1.46 -15.87 -13.93
C ASN A 71 -2.17 -15.30 -15.16
N ASP A 72 -2.22 -13.98 -15.30
CA ASP A 72 -3.06 -13.33 -16.30
C ASP A 72 -2.21 -12.58 -17.34
N ILE A 73 -1.25 -11.76 -16.91
CA ILE A 73 -0.53 -10.84 -17.81
C ILE A 73 0.58 -11.56 -18.60
N ILE A 74 1.45 -12.32 -17.94
CA ILE A 74 2.57 -13.02 -18.62
C ILE A 74 2.06 -13.97 -19.72
N PRO A 75 1.05 -14.81 -19.49
CA PRO A 75 0.52 -15.67 -20.56
C PRO A 75 0.01 -14.88 -21.76
N VAL A 76 -0.63 -13.72 -21.54
CA VAL A 76 -1.10 -12.85 -22.61
C VAL A 76 0.07 -12.26 -23.39
N ILE A 77 1.11 -11.74 -22.72
CA ILE A 77 2.30 -11.21 -23.40
C ILE A 77 3.00 -12.32 -24.19
N CYS A 78 3.16 -13.52 -23.62
CA CYS A 78 3.72 -14.68 -24.32
C CYS A 78 2.90 -15.04 -25.57
N ASN A 79 1.57 -14.98 -25.50
CA ASN A 79 0.72 -15.26 -26.66
C ASN A 79 0.82 -14.18 -27.75
N ILE A 80 0.95 -12.91 -27.38
CA ILE A 80 1.06 -11.79 -28.33
C ILE A 80 2.42 -11.79 -29.04
N PHE A 81 3.50 -11.97 -28.29
CA PHE A 81 4.85 -11.80 -28.82
C PHE A 81 5.54 -13.12 -29.18
N GLY A 82 5.04 -14.26 -28.68
CA GLY A 82 5.59 -15.58 -28.96
C GLY A 82 7.10 -15.64 -28.67
N LEU A 83 7.87 -16.03 -29.69
CA LEU A 83 9.34 -16.10 -29.61
C LEU A 83 10.01 -14.74 -29.34
N ASN A 84 9.32 -13.63 -29.64
CA ASN A 84 9.83 -12.28 -29.37
C ASN A 84 9.67 -11.86 -27.90
N PHE A 85 9.09 -12.68 -27.02
CA PHE A 85 8.97 -12.35 -25.60
C PHE A 85 10.30 -11.90 -24.96
N TYR A 86 11.42 -12.51 -25.39
CA TYR A 86 12.75 -12.21 -24.86
C TYR A 86 13.32 -10.85 -25.29
N THR A 87 12.65 -10.12 -26.19
CA THR A 87 13.03 -8.76 -26.58
C THR A 87 12.07 -7.69 -26.04
N VAL A 88 10.95 -8.10 -25.42
CA VAL A 88 9.94 -7.19 -24.87
C VAL A 88 10.51 -6.43 -23.67
N TRP A 89 10.28 -5.12 -23.63
CA TRP A 89 10.51 -4.29 -22.45
C TRP A 89 9.21 -4.10 -21.69
N PHE A 90 9.25 -4.26 -20.37
CA PHE A 90 8.10 -4.05 -19.51
C PHE A 90 8.19 -2.73 -18.77
N GLN A 91 7.13 -1.93 -18.74
CA GLN A 91 7.08 -0.66 -18.02
C GLN A 91 5.92 -0.67 -17.04
N GLN A 92 6.16 -0.19 -15.82
CA GLN A 92 5.11 0.09 -14.83
C GLN A 92 5.38 1.42 -14.11
N ASP A 93 4.31 2.04 -13.63
CA ASP A 93 4.38 3.30 -12.92
C ASP A 93 4.90 3.15 -11.47
N GLY A 94 4.93 4.26 -10.74
CA GLY A 94 5.42 4.32 -9.36
C GLY A 94 4.40 3.99 -8.27
N ALA A 95 3.25 3.39 -8.58
CA ALA A 95 2.21 3.13 -7.59
C ALA A 95 2.72 2.26 -6.42
N PRO A 96 2.22 2.46 -5.18
CA PRO A 96 2.64 1.70 -4.00
C PRO A 96 2.78 0.18 -4.18
N PRO A 97 1.84 -0.54 -4.81
CA PRO A 97 1.98 -1.99 -4.98
C PRO A 97 3.08 -2.41 -5.97
N HIS A 98 3.46 -1.54 -6.91
CA HIS A 98 4.32 -1.88 -8.05
C HIS A 98 5.82 -1.99 -7.71
N PHE A 99 6.27 -1.34 -6.64
CA PHE A 99 7.67 -1.40 -6.19
C PHE A 99 7.91 -2.33 -4.99
N GLY A 100 6.91 -3.12 -4.61
CA GLY A 100 7.04 -4.16 -3.60
C GLY A 100 8.19 -5.13 -3.92
N VAL A 101 8.89 -5.61 -2.89
CA VAL A 101 10.08 -6.48 -3.08
C VAL A 101 9.73 -7.71 -3.95
N GLN A 102 8.57 -8.34 -3.69
CA GLN A 102 8.13 -9.51 -4.45
C GLN A 102 7.84 -9.19 -5.92
N VAL A 103 7.25 -8.03 -6.20
CA VAL A 103 6.96 -7.59 -7.59
C VAL A 103 8.25 -7.29 -8.33
N ARG A 104 9.20 -6.59 -7.70
CA ARG A 104 10.51 -6.33 -8.32
C ARG A 104 11.31 -7.61 -8.58
N GLN A 105 11.29 -8.55 -7.64
CA GLN A 105 11.93 -9.85 -7.84
C GLN A 105 11.30 -10.59 -9.02
N PHE A 106 9.97 -10.64 -9.07
CA PHE A 106 9.25 -11.27 -10.18
C PHE A 106 9.59 -10.64 -11.55
N LEU A 107 9.71 -9.32 -11.61
CA LEU A 107 10.07 -8.62 -12.85
C LEU A 107 11.54 -8.82 -13.23
N ASN A 108 12.46 -8.92 -12.26
CA ASN A 108 13.84 -9.30 -12.54
C ASN A 108 13.92 -10.71 -13.13
N ASP A 109 13.09 -11.64 -12.65
CA ASP A 109 13.08 -13.03 -13.12
C ASP A 109 12.41 -13.15 -14.50
N SER A 110 11.33 -12.40 -14.75
CA SER A 110 10.52 -12.49 -15.98
C SER A 110 11.05 -11.62 -17.13
N PHE A 111 11.64 -10.47 -16.80
CA PHE A 111 12.19 -9.47 -17.73
C PHE A 111 13.60 -9.05 -17.30
N PRO A 112 14.57 -9.98 -17.27
CA PRO A 112 15.93 -9.68 -16.82
C PRO A 112 16.52 -8.53 -17.64
N GLU A 113 16.92 -7.46 -16.95
CA GLU A 113 17.46 -6.22 -17.52
C GLU A 113 16.55 -5.49 -18.54
N ARG A 114 15.26 -5.86 -18.61
CA ARG A 114 14.31 -5.38 -19.61
C ARG A 114 13.02 -4.85 -18.99
N TRP A 115 13.10 -4.20 -17.84
CA TRP A 115 11.95 -3.51 -17.25
C TRP A 115 12.28 -2.16 -16.63
N ILE A 116 11.31 -1.26 -16.69
CA ILE A 116 11.40 0.12 -16.22
C ILE A 116 10.35 0.34 -15.13
N GLY A 117 10.75 0.96 -14.02
CA GLY A 117 9.84 1.27 -12.92
C GLY A 117 10.52 2.06 -11.81
N LYS A 118 9.96 2.03 -10.61
CA LYS A 118 10.53 2.72 -9.45
C LYS A 118 11.55 1.82 -8.72
N ARG A 119 12.70 2.38 -8.33
CA ARG A 119 13.83 1.67 -7.67
C ARG A 119 14.49 0.60 -8.56
N THR A 120 14.75 0.95 -9.81
CA THR A 120 15.46 0.15 -10.83
C THR A 120 16.66 0.90 -11.39
N PRO A 121 17.58 0.23 -12.10
CA PRO A 121 18.69 0.93 -12.78
C PRO A 121 18.22 2.00 -13.77
N ILE A 122 17.06 1.82 -14.39
CA ILE A 122 16.37 2.83 -15.20
C ILE A 122 15.12 3.24 -14.44
N GLU A 123 15.17 4.37 -13.73
CA GLU A 123 14.04 4.85 -12.93
C GLU A 123 12.99 5.55 -13.79
N TRP A 124 11.72 5.16 -13.62
CA TRP A 124 10.60 5.94 -14.14
C TRP A 124 10.43 7.24 -13.32
N PRO A 125 10.41 8.42 -13.95
CA PRO A 125 10.27 9.67 -13.23
C PRO A 125 8.91 9.73 -12.49
N PRO A 126 8.89 10.24 -11.25
CA PRO A 126 7.66 10.36 -10.48
C PRO A 126 6.73 11.39 -11.11
N ARG A 127 5.43 11.06 -11.18
CA ARG A 127 4.36 11.94 -11.71
C ARG A 127 4.52 12.31 -13.19
N SER A 128 4.95 11.36 -14.00
CA SER A 128 5.00 11.48 -15.46
C SER A 128 3.93 10.61 -16.15
N PRO A 129 2.62 10.90 -15.97
CA PRO A 129 1.57 10.24 -16.72
C PRO A 129 1.69 10.55 -18.22
N ASP A 130 2.32 11.68 -18.56
CA ASP A 130 2.60 12.12 -19.91
C ASP A 130 3.56 11.22 -20.70
N MET A 131 4.28 10.34 -20.01
CA MET A 131 5.17 9.36 -20.62
C MET A 131 4.58 7.95 -20.66
N ASN A 132 3.36 7.75 -20.18
CA ASN A 132 2.65 6.47 -20.29
C ASN A 132 1.65 6.55 -21.45
N PRO A 133 1.88 5.86 -22.58
CA PRO A 133 0.94 5.88 -23.70
C PRO A 133 -0.46 5.40 -23.30
N LEU A 134 -0.56 4.52 -22.29
CA LEU A 134 -1.83 3.95 -21.82
C LEU A 134 -2.69 4.93 -21.02
N ASP A 135 -2.14 6.06 -20.56
CA ASP A 135 -2.91 7.10 -19.84
C ASP A 135 -3.59 8.09 -20.80
N PHE A 136 -3.40 7.93 -22.12
CA PHE A 136 -3.95 8.81 -23.18
C PHE A 136 -5.06 8.18 -24.03
N PHE A 137 -5.48 6.94 -23.74
CA PHE A 137 -6.51 6.21 -24.51
C PHE A 137 -7.75 5.88 -23.69
#